data_AF-A0A6P0WYC1-F1
#
_entry.id   AF-A0A6P0WYC1-F1
#
_cell.length_a   1.000
_cell.length_b   1.000
_cell.length_c   1.000
_cell.angle_alpha   90.00
_cell.angle_beta   90.00
_cell.angle_gamma   90.00
#
_symmetry.space_group_name_H-M   'P 1'
#
loop_
_entity.id
_entity.type
_entity.pdbx_description
1 polymer ?
#
loop_
_entity_poly.entity_id
_entity_poly.type
_entity_poly.pdbx_seq_one_letter_code
_entity_poly.pdbx_strand_id
1 'polypeptide(L)'
;QTLESSELDTHPHIHLLKKFLNGQDYDELNLFIAAKYDSSSTTKKAHWSNRYHSYLLAPQYTNNNNPIEQREAAKDLAEQLKNQFKFELAMYTARSQSTTNKQEIPNNPTGLGDHVLRLIKMIVAKRGSYSYENLANIFLNQTRDINYKDFKVSLHKYLISSTNNYQAKKKDLLAFLQYNLANKFKNLYNEYNKELLNDDLLLRSCNKVIDYLTTEDQQEPSELFVLLLSQGHPLSLVIVLLKIIMICPNARSHLDTCIAKLIQYYTNYPEEECKWVINFFEVFNITFAIHADNVKYNLIKMSSKIKNSSSATSLDSYRVFSQLQEDDIVMNPED
;
A
#
# COMPACT_ATOMS: atom_id res chain seq x y z
N GLN A 1 -63.54 11.00 25.48
CA GLN A 1 -63.85 9.97 24.47
C GLN A 1 -63.27 10.42 23.14
N THR A 2 -62.39 9.74 22.43
CA THR A 2 -61.47 8.63 22.72
C THR A 2 -60.81 8.37 21.37
N LEU A 3 -59.52 8.05 21.40
CA LEU A 3 -58.80 7.26 20.39
C LEU A 3 -58.60 7.90 19.02
N GLU A 4 -57.44 8.53 18.84
CA GLU A 4 -56.61 8.28 17.65
C GLU A 4 -55.16 8.67 17.99
N SER A 5 -54.61 7.89 18.91
CA SER A 5 -53.21 7.90 19.29
C SER A 5 -52.75 6.44 19.38
N SER A 6 -52.77 5.71 18.26
CA SER A 6 -52.30 4.31 18.24
C SER A 6 -52.06 3.70 16.85
N GLU A 7 -51.45 4.42 15.90
CA GLU A 7 -50.92 3.79 14.67
C GLU A 7 -49.50 4.26 14.36
N LEU A 8 -48.58 4.00 15.29
CA LEU A 8 -47.15 4.14 15.05
C LEU A 8 -46.36 2.97 15.67
N ASP A 9 -46.89 1.76 15.51
CA ASP A 9 -46.17 0.50 15.77
C ASP A 9 -46.22 -0.42 14.53
N THR A 10 -45.95 0.16 13.36
CA THR A 10 -45.78 -0.59 12.12
C THR A 10 -44.47 -1.37 12.16
N HIS A 11 -44.57 -2.61 12.63
CA HIS A 11 -43.66 -3.74 12.46
C HIS A 11 -42.17 -3.45 12.74
N PRO A 12 -41.66 -3.74 13.94
CA PRO A 12 -40.25 -3.48 14.31
C PRO A 12 -39.25 -4.12 13.35
N HIS A 13 -39.60 -5.25 12.74
CA HIS A 13 -38.78 -5.92 11.72
C HIS A 13 -38.60 -5.09 10.44
N ILE A 14 -39.61 -4.33 10.00
CA ILE A 14 -39.49 -3.44 8.83
C ILE A 14 -38.56 -2.27 9.15
N HIS A 15 -38.63 -1.74 10.38
CA HIS A 15 -37.72 -0.69 10.83
C HIS A 15 -36.27 -1.18 10.92
N LEU A 16 -36.04 -2.38 11.47
CA LEU A 16 -34.72 -3.03 11.51
C LEU A 16 -34.15 -3.26 10.12
N LEU A 17 -34.95 -3.76 9.17
CA LEU A 17 -34.53 -3.94 7.77
C LEU A 17 -34.18 -2.62 7.09
N LYS A 18 -34.97 -1.56 7.28
CA LYS A 18 -34.64 -0.23 6.75
C LYS A 18 -33.36 0.34 7.37
N LYS A 19 -33.14 0.12 8.67
CA LYS A 19 -31.91 0.52 9.34
C LYS A 19 -30.69 -0.25 8.81
N PHE A 20 -30.84 -1.55 8.56
CA PHE A 20 -29.80 -2.38 7.96
C PHE A 20 -29.47 -1.94 6.54
N LEU A 21 -30.47 -1.76 5.67
CA LEU A 21 -30.27 -1.33 4.28
C LEU A 21 -29.59 0.04 4.12
N ASN A 22 -29.75 0.92 5.11
CA ASN A 22 -29.09 2.23 5.15
C ASN A 22 -27.83 2.24 6.04
N GLY A 23 -27.44 1.07 6.56
CA GLY A 23 -26.37 0.92 7.53
C GLY A 23 -25.06 0.48 6.89
N GLN A 24 -23.97 0.73 7.61
CA GLN A 24 -22.62 0.34 7.21
C GLN A 24 -22.51 -1.18 6.97
N ASP A 25 -23.21 -2.01 7.74
CA ASP A 25 -23.17 -3.47 7.60
C ASP A 25 -23.63 -3.95 6.21
N TYR A 26 -24.63 -3.28 5.62
CA TYR A 26 -25.10 -3.60 4.28
C TYR A 26 -24.10 -3.17 3.20
N ASP A 27 -23.50 -1.99 3.36
CA ASP A 27 -22.44 -1.52 2.45
C ASP A 27 -21.19 -2.41 2.52
N GLU A 28 -20.83 -2.86 3.71
CA GLU A 28 -19.74 -3.82 3.92
C GLU A 28 -20.02 -5.16 3.23
N LEU A 29 -21.25 -5.67 3.34
CA LEU A 29 -21.68 -6.89 2.67
C LEU A 29 -21.66 -6.75 1.14
N ASN A 30 -22.17 -5.63 0.60
CA ASN A 30 -22.13 -5.35 -0.83
C ASN A 30 -20.69 -5.29 -1.35
N LEU A 31 -19.81 -4.61 -0.61
CA LEU A 31 -18.39 -4.55 -0.94
C LEU A 31 -17.75 -5.95 -0.94
N PHE A 32 -18.09 -6.80 0.04
CA PHE A 32 -17.58 -8.16 0.11
C PHE A 32 -18.05 -9.02 -1.09
N ILE A 33 -19.34 -8.93 -1.44
CA ILE A 33 -19.91 -9.63 -2.59
C ILE A 33 -19.26 -9.14 -3.89
N ALA A 34 -19.15 -7.81 -4.08
CA ALA A 34 -18.49 -7.22 -5.22
C ALA A 34 -17.03 -7.69 -5.33
N ALA A 35 -16.28 -7.66 -4.23
CA ALA A 35 -14.88 -8.11 -4.19
C ALA A 35 -14.74 -9.60 -4.58
N LYS A 36 -15.68 -10.44 -4.14
CA LYS A 36 -15.65 -11.90 -4.37
C LYS A 36 -16.07 -12.31 -5.78
N TYR A 37 -17.04 -11.63 -6.38
CA TYR A 37 -17.63 -12.05 -7.65
C TYR A 37 -17.34 -11.13 -8.83
N ASP A 38 -17.18 -9.81 -8.63
CA ASP A 38 -16.92 -8.86 -9.73
C ASP A 38 -15.48 -8.93 -10.27
N SER A 39 -14.59 -9.66 -9.60
CA SER A 39 -13.26 -10.00 -10.14
C SER A 39 -13.33 -10.83 -11.43
N SER A 40 -14.52 -11.33 -11.80
CA SER A 40 -14.76 -12.14 -13.00
C SER A 40 -15.65 -11.50 -14.10
N SER A 41 -16.30 -10.35 -13.85
CA SER A 41 -17.32 -9.80 -14.77
C SER A 41 -16.80 -8.69 -15.69
N THR A 42 -16.61 -9.03 -16.96
CA THR A 42 -16.23 -8.14 -18.08
C THR A 42 -17.40 -7.27 -18.59
N THR A 43 -18.22 -6.67 -17.73
CA THR A 43 -19.41 -5.93 -18.17
C THR A 43 -19.61 -4.56 -17.49
N LYS A 44 -19.58 -3.51 -18.33
CA LYS A 44 -19.97 -2.10 -18.14
C LYS A 44 -19.20 -1.30 -17.09
N LYS A 45 -18.24 -0.48 -17.58
CA LYS A 45 -17.52 0.61 -16.88
C LYS A 45 -17.40 0.41 -15.36
N ALA A 46 -16.65 -0.62 -14.96
CA ALA A 46 -16.27 -0.80 -13.57
C ALA A 46 -15.57 0.48 -13.08
N HIS A 47 -16.00 0.99 -11.91
CA HIS A 47 -15.37 2.16 -11.30
C HIS A 47 -13.90 1.85 -11.00
N TRP A 48 -13.02 2.85 -11.11
CA TRP A 48 -11.57 2.63 -10.97
C TRP A 48 -11.19 2.03 -9.60
N SER A 49 -11.98 2.29 -8.56
CA SER A 49 -11.74 1.81 -7.19
C SER A 49 -11.89 0.29 -7.05
N ASN A 50 -12.60 -0.37 -7.96
CA ASN A 50 -12.81 -1.83 -7.92
C ASN A 50 -11.49 -2.60 -8.02
N ARG A 51 -10.46 -2.01 -8.64
CA ARG A 51 -9.10 -2.59 -8.70
C ARG A 51 -8.42 -2.67 -7.33
N TYR A 52 -8.95 -1.98 -6.33
CA TYR A 52 -8.39 -1.86 -4.99
C TYR A 52 -9.27 -2.49 -3.90
N HIS A 53 -10.18 -3.41 -4.27
CA HIS A 53 -11.05 -4.12 -3.32
C HIS A 53 -10.27 -4.78 -2.17
N SER A 54 -9.07 -5.29 -2.42
CA SER A 54 -8.23 -5.86 -1.37
C SER A 54 -7.88 -4.88 -0.24
N TYR A 55 -7.82 -3.58 -0.54
CA TYR A 55 -7.60 -2.54 0.47
C TYR A 55 -8.94 -2.05 1.04
N LEU A 56 -9.99 -1.96 0.23
CA LEU A 56 -11.32 -1.53 0.69
C LEU A 56 -11.92 -2.48 1.74
N LEU A 57 -11.49 -3.73 1.81
CA LEU A 57 -11.87 -4.69 2.86
C LEU A 57 -11.18 -4.42 4.21
N ALA A 58 -10.16 -3.54 4.27
CA ALA A 58 -9.39 -3.28 5.49
C ALA A 58 -10.18 -2.74 6.68
N PRO A 59 -11.09 -1.78 6.51
CA PRO A 59 -11.97 -1.35 7.58
C PRO A 59 -12.80 -2.50 8.18
N GLN A 60 -13.19 -3.49 7.39
CA GLN A 60 -14.00 -4.61 7.86
C GLN A 60 -13.23 -5.55 8.79
N TYR A 61 -11.99 -5.92 8.44
CA TYR A 61 -11.21 -6.85 9.26
C TYR A 61 -10.50 -6.19 10.45
N THR A 62 -10.29 -4.87 10.39
CA THR A 62 -9.68 -4.10 11.50
C THR A 62 -10.69 -3.61 12.54
N ASN A 63 -11.98 -3.52 12.19
CA ASN A 63 -13.01 -3.07 13.10
C ASN A 63 -13.31 -4.14 14.18
N ASN A 64 -12.94 -3.85 15.42
CA ASN A 64 -13.20 -4.75 16.55
C ASN A 64 -14.68 -4.89 16.92
N ASN A 65 -15.55 -4.02 16.41
CA ASN A 65 -17.00 -4.14 16.60
C ASN A 65 -17.62 -5.18 15.66
N ASN A 66 -16.93 -5.57 14.58
CA ASN A 66 -17.42 -6.59 13.67
C ASN A 66 -17.22 -8.00 14.27
N PRO A 67 -18.14 -8.95 14.02
CA PRO A 67 -17.98 -10.34 14.41
C PRO A 67 -16.67 -10.95 13.90
N ILE A 68 -16.10 -11.87 14.67
CA ILE A 68 -14.80 -12.47 14.32
C ILE A 68 -14.85 -13.20 12.97
N GLU A 69 -15.98 -13.84 12.66
CA GLU A 69 -16.19 -14.53 11.38
C GLU A 69 -16.16 -13.57 10.19
N GLN A 70 -16.77 -12.39 10.34
CA GLN A 70 -16.76 -11.35 9.31
C GLN A 70 -15.34 -10.81 9.12
N ARG A 71 -14.63 -10.59 10.22
CA ARG A 71 -13.26 -10.05 10.17
C ARG A 71 -12.29 -11.00 9.49
N GLU A 72 -12.30 -12.28 9.87
CA GLU A 72 -11.44 -13.29 9.25
C GLU A 72 -11.82 -13.51 7.78
N ALA A 73 -13.12 -13.58 7.45
CA ALA A 73 -13.55 -13.70 6.05
C ALA A 73 -13.08 -12.54 5.18
N ALA A 74 -13.19 -11.29 5.66
CA ALA A 74 -12.74 -10.10 4.93
C ALA A 74 -11.20 -10.07 4.79
N LYS A 75 -10.47 -10.50 5.82
CA LYS A 75 -9.01 -10.60 5.81
C LYS A 75 -8.53 -11.65 4.81
N ASP A 76 -9.11 -12.85 4.83
CA ASP A 76 -8.79 -13.94 3.92
C ASP A 76 -9.06 -13.55 2.46
N LEU A 77 -10.21 -12.95 2.18
CA LEU A 77 -10.53 -12.48 0.84
C LEU A 77 -9.57 -11.37 0.38
N ALA A 78 -9.22 -10.42 1.26
CA ALA A 78 -8.26 -9.38 0.94
C ALA A 78 -6.87 -9.95 0.61
N GLU A 79 -6.44 -10.97 1.34
CA GLU A 79 -5.18 -11.67 1.09
C GLU A 79 -5.21 -12.45 -0.23
N GLN A 80 -6.30 -13.17 -0.51
CA GLN A 80 -6.50 -13.88 -1.77
C GLN A 80 -6.41 -12.92 -2.97
N LEU A 81 -7.08 -11.78 -2.91
CA LEU A 81 -7.04 -10.76 -3.96
C LEU A 81 -5.63 -10.16 -4.13
N LYS A 82 -4.91 -9.90 -3.04
CA LYS A 82 -3.51 -9.44 -3.10
C LYS A 82 -2.61 -10.50 -3.76
N ASN A 83 -2.79 -11.77 -3.42
CA ASN A 83 -2.00 -12.86 -3.97
C ASN A 83 -2.32 -13.12 -5.46
N GLN A 84 -3.59 -13.03 -5.85
CA GLN A 84 -4.01 -13.05 -7.25
C GLN A 84 -3.33 -11.92 -8.04
N PHE A 85 -3.39 -10.69 -7.53
CA PHE A 85 -2.74 -9.54 -8.17
C PHE A 85 -1.22 -9.75 -8.34
N LYS A 86 -0.53 -10.27 -7.30
CA LYS A 86 0.91 -10.59 -7.38
C LYS A 86 1.20 -11.60 -8.50
N PHE A 87 0.41 -12.66 -8.59
CA PHE A 87 0.56 -13.70 -9.60
C PHE A 87 0.33 -13.16 -11.00
N GLU A 88 -0.76 -12.41 -11.21
CA GLU A 88 -1.08 -11.78 -12.50
C GLU A 88 0.02 -10.80 -12.94
N LEU A 89 0.56 -10.01 -12.00
CA LEU A 89 1.66 -9.09 -12.26
C LEU A 89 2.95 -9.83 -12.65
N ALA A 90 3.27 -10.92 -11.95
CA ALA A 90 4.41 -11.77 -12.27
C ALA A 90 4.25 -12.44 -13.65
N MET A 91 3.06 -12.92 -13.97
CA MET A 91 2.75 -13.55 -15.26
C MET A 91 2.82 -12.53 -16.42
N TYR A 92 2.25 -11.34 -16.21
CA TYR A 92 2.31 -10.25 -17.17
C TYR A 92 3.75 -9.82 -17.45
N THR A 93 4.55 -9.62 -16.41
CA THR A 93 5.97 -9.22 -16.55
C THR A 93 6.80 -10.26 -17.28
N ALA A 94 6.63 -11.54 -16.99
CA ALA A 94 7.34 -12.64 -17.64
C ALA A 94 6.99 -12.76 -19.14
N ARG A 95 5.70 -12.62 -19.50
CA ARG A 95 5.24 -12.83 -20.87
C ARG A 95 5.34 -11.60 -21.76
N SER A 96 5.08 -10.40 -21.24
CA SER A 96 5.12 -9.14 -22.01
C SER A 96 6.51 -8.82 -22.59
N GLN A 97 7.57 -9.37 -22.00
CA GLN A 97 8.96 -9.18 -22.45
C GLN A 97 9.50 -10.37 -23.27
N SER A 98 8.68 -11.40 -23.49
CA SER A 98 9.02 -12.56 -24.32
C SER A 98 8.82 -12.26 -25.81
N THR A 99 9.78 -12.68 -26.64
CA THR A 99 9.74 -12.49 -28.09
C THR A 99 8.98 -13.59 -28.84
N THR A 100 8.55 -14.65 -28.15
CA THR A 100 8.15 -15.91 -28.80
C THR A 100 6.66 -16.10 -29.10
N ASN A 101 5.74 -15.24 -28.66
CA ASN A 101 4.37 -15.20 -29.23
C ASN A 101 3.58 -14.00 -28.68
N LYS A 102 3.23 -13.02 -29.54
CA LYS A 102 2.42 -11.85 -29.13
C LYS A 102 0.94 -12.18 -28.86
N GLN A 103 0.46 -13.34 -29.30
CA GLN A 103 -0.95 -13.72 -29.22
C GLN A 103 -1.38 -14.25 -27.83
N GLU A 104 -0.44 -14.47 -26.89
CA GLU A 104 -0.73 -15.01 -25.54
C GLU A 104 -0.30 -14.09 -24.38
N ILE A 105 -0.08 -12.79 -24.65
CA ILE A 105 0.29 -11.83 -23.60
C ILE A 105 -0.93 -11.66 -22.67
N PRO A 106 -0.81 -11.97 -21.37
CA PRO A 106 -1.88 -11.75 -20.40
C PRO A 106 -2.29 -10.29 -20.37
N ASN A 107 -3.54 -10.02 -19.99
CA ASN A 107 -3.99 -8.67 -19.75
C ASN A 107 -3.16 -8.03 -18.64
N ASN A 108 -2.87 -6.73 -18.78
CA ASN A 108 -2.20 -5.97 -17.73
C ASN A 108 -3.13 -5.83 -16.52
N PRO A 109 -2.76 -6.31 -15.32
CA PRO A 109 -3.61 -6.21 -14.12
C PRO A 109 -3.64 -4.79 -13.51
N THR A 110 -2.98 -3.82 -14.15
CA THR A 110 -2.84 -2.44 -13.65
C THR A 110 -3.52 -1.43 -14.58
N GLY A 111 -3.92 -0.28 -14.02
CA GLY A 111 -4.44 0.85 -14.80
C GLY A 111 -3.37 1.64 -15.57
N LEU A 112 -2.09 1.23 -15.52
CA LEU A 112 -0.97 2.00 -16.07
C LEU A 112 -0.62 1.70 -17.54
N GLY A 113 -1.26 0.70 -18.15
CA GLY A 113 -0.90 0.25 -19.50
C GLY A 113 0.61 -0.07 -19.62
N ASP A 114 1.23 0.30 -20.73
CA ASP A 114 2.63 -0.03 -21.00
C ASP A 114 3.64 0.59 -20.02
N HIS A 115 3.23 1.61 -19.25
CA HIS A 115 4.10 2.25 -18.26
C HIS A 115 4.42 1.35 -17.06
N VAL A 116 3.65 0.27 -16.84
CA VAL A 116 3.85 -0.66 -15.73
C VAL A 116 5.26 -1.27 -15.75
N LEU A 117 5.77 -1.71 -16.90
CA LEU A 117 7.09 -2.35 -16.99
C LEU A 117 8.21 -1.37 -16.62
N ARG A 118 8.09 -0.12 -17.07
CA ARG A 118 9.04 0.94 -16.72
C ARG A 118 9.01 1.21 -15.21
N LEU A 119 7.83 1.24 -14.61
CA LEU A 119 7.67 1.44 -13.17
C LEU A 119 8.30 0.29 -12.37
N ILE A 120 8.02 -0.96 -12.74
CA ILE A 120 8.61 -2.14 -12.10
C ILE A 120 10.14 -2.09 -12.18
N LYS A 121 10.70 -1.77 -13.35
CA LYS A 121 12.14 -1.57 -13.51
C LYS A 121 12.69 -0.47 -12.58
N MET A 122 11.99 0.66 -12.46
CA MET A 122 12.38 1.72 -11.53
C MET A 122 12.34 1.27 -10.06
N ILE A 123 11.33 0.51 -9.66
CA ILE A 123 11.18 0.00 -8.28
C ILE A 123 12.31 -0.98 -7.97
N VAL A 124 12.52 -1.98 -8.83
CA VAL A 124 13.59 -2.99 -8.64
C VAL A 124 14.97 -2.34 -8.67
N ALA A 125 15.22 -1.38 -9.57
CA ALA A 125 16.49 -0.64 -9.60
C ALA A 125 16.71 0.21 -8.34
N LYS A 126 15.65 0.79 -7.76
CA LYS A 126 15.72 1.59 -6.53
C LYS A 126 15.98 0.77 -5.27
N ARG A 127 15.79 -0.55 -5.30
CA ARG A 127 16.24 -1.45 -4.23
C ARG A 127 17.73 -1.20 -3.90
N GLY A 128 18.55 -0.81 -4.88
CA GLY A 128 19.97 -0.53 -4.66
C GLY A 128 20.76 -1.78 -4.26
N SER A 129 21.94 -1.59 -3.66
CA SER A 129 22.83 -2.69 -3.27
C SER A 129 22.35 -3.46 -2.02
N TYR A 130 21.48 -2.87 -1.20
CA TYR A 130 20.94 -3.47 0.02
C TYR A 130 19.42 -3.51 -0.07
N SER A 131 18.78 -4.65 0.21
CA SER A 131 17.32 -4.72 0.28
C SER A 131 16.76 -3.77 1.35
N TYR A 132 15.53 -3.27 1.16
CA TYR A 132 14.85 -2.49 2.19
C TYR A 132 14.71 -3.27 3.51
N GLU A 133 14.54 -4.58 3.40
CA GLU A 133 14.58 -5.53 4.52
C GLU A 133 15.91 -5.49 5.28
N ASN A 134 17.06 -5.56 4.59
CA ASN A 134 18.37 -5.47 5.24
C ASN A 134 18.55 -4.13 5.94
N LEU A 135 18.11 -3.03 5.31
CA LEU A 135 18.17 -1.70 5.91
C LEU A 135 17.26 -1.58 7.14
N ALA A 136 16.08 -2.18 7.11
CA ALA A 136 15.18 -2.23 8.25
C ALA A 136 15.78 -3.05 9.41
N ASN A 137 16.38 -4.20 9.13
CA ASN A 137 17.05 -5.03 10.12
C ASN A 137 18.22 -4.31 10.79
N ILE A 138 19.04 -3.59 10.00
CA ILE A 138 20.11 -2.74 10.54
C ILE A 138 19.54 -1.65 11.45
N PHE A 139 18.49 -0.96 10.99
CA PHE A 139 17.83 0.09 11.77
C PHE A 139 17.27 -0.42 13.09
N LEU A 140 16.56 -1.55 13.08
CA LEU A 140 16.00 -2.16 14.28
C LEU A 140 17.10 -2.55 15.26
N ASN A 141 18.17 -3.20 14.79
CA ASN A 141 19.31 -3.55 15.63
C ASN A 141 20.00 -2.33 16.27
N GLN A 142 20.04 -1.20 15.55
CA GLN A 142 20.64 0.04 16.06
C GLN A 142 19.74 0.82 17.03
N THR A 143 18.45 0.50 17.10
CA THR A 143 17.46 1.28 17.85
C THR A 143 16.82 0.54 19.02
N ARG A 144 17.19 -0.72 19.28
CA ARG A 144 16.64 -1.53 20.39
C ARG A 144 16.84 -0.90 21.78
N ASP A 145 18.03 -0.39 22.07
CA ASP A 145 18.40 0.01 23.44
C ASP A 145 18.57 1.53 23.60
N ILE A 146 17.92 2.32 22.74
CA ILE A 146 17.97 3.78 22.83
C ILE A 146 16.69 4.34 23.44
N ASN A 147 16.79 5.52 24.03
CA ASN A 147 15.62 6.23 24.49
C ASN A 147 14.76 6.71 23.31
N TYR A 148 13.49 6.95 23.58
CA TYR A 148 12.53 7.31 22.56
C TYR A 148 12.86 8.63 21.84
N LYS A 149 13.46 9.61 22.53
CA LYS A 149 13.90 10.87 21.91
C LYS A 149 14.92 10.62 20.80
N ASP A 150 15.91 9.79 21.06
CA ASP A 150 16.96 9.44 20.09
C ASP A 150 16.40 8.54 18.98
N PHE A 151 15.47 7.65 19.31
CA PHE A 151 14.72 6.88 18.32
C PHE A 151 14.01 7.77 17.31
N LYS A 152 13.31 8.83 17.73
CA LYS A 152 12.63 9.75 16.81
C LYS A 152 13.60 10.38 15.80
N VAL A 153 14.79 10.76 16.25
CA VAL A 153 15.83 11.31 15.37
C VAL A 153 16.34 10.25 14.39
N SER A 154 16.58 9.03 14.87
CA SER A 154 17.02 7.90 14.04
C SER A 154 15.96 7.51 13.01
N LEU A 155 14.70 7.43 13.40
CA LEU A 155 13.57 7.10 12.53
C LEU A 155 13.41 8.14 11.42
N HIS A 156 13.48 9.43 11.77
CA HIS A 156 13.45 10.52 10.78
C HIS A 156 14.58 10.38 9.74
N LYS A 157 15.82 10.14 10.19
CA LYS A 157 16.97 9.92 9.30
C LYS A 157 16.77 8.69 8.42
N TYR A 158 16.29 7.57 8.97
CA TYR A 158 16.05 6.33 8.24
C TYR A 158 15.00 6.47 7.14
N LEU A 159 13.90 7.17 7.42
CA LEU A 159 12.84 7.39 6.43
C LEU A 159 13.34 8.25 5.26
N ILE A 160 14.12 9.29 5.56
CA ILE A 160 14.61 10.27 4.58
C ILE A 160 15.85 9.79 3.83
N SER A 161 16.65 8.88 4.41
CA SER A 161 17.87 8.39 3.78
C SER A 161 17.54 7.75 2.42
N SER A 162 17.99 8.37 1.34
CA SER A 162 17.74 7.86 0.00
C SER A 162 18.65 6.66 -0.29
N THR A 163 18.05 5.53 -0.67
CA THR A 163 18.80 4.44 -1.29
C THR A 163 19.15 4.87 -2.73
N ASN A 164 20.35 5.43 -2.89
CA ASN A 164 21.05 5.81 -4.12
C ASN A 164 20.55 7.04 -4.93
N ASN A 165 21.28 8.14 -4.77
CA ASN A 165 21.89 9.02 -5.79
C ASN A 165 21.30 9.04 -7.22
N TYR A 166 20.10 9.56 -7.46
CA TYR A 166 19.82 10.21 -8.75
C TYR A 166 18.86 11.40 -8.60
N GLN A 167 19.32 12.53 -9.15
CA GLN A 167 18.60 13.75 -9.54
C GLN A 167 18.63 14.94 -8.55
N ALA A 168 19.46 15.92 -8.88
CA ALA A 168 19.62 17.21 -8.20
C ALA A 168 18.32 18.07 -8.14
N LYS A 169 17.34 17.80 -9.02
CA LYS A 169 16.01 18.45 -9.00
C LYS A 169 15.11 18.01 -7.83
N LYS A 170 15.54 17.03 -7.04
CA LYS A 170 14.76 16.40 -5.96
C LYS A 170 15.12 16.91 -4.56
N LYS A 171 16.05 17.87 -4.46
CA LYS A 171 16.60 18.38 -3.20
C LYS A 171 15.59 19.20 -2.40
N ASP A 172 14.77 20.00 -3.07
CA ASP A 172 13.84 20.92 -2.41
C ASP A 172 12.64 20.20 -1.79
N LEU A 173 12.08 19.19 -2.48
CA LEU A 173 11.02 18.35 -1.92
C LEU A 173 11.53 17.52 -0.74
N LEU A 174 12.72 16.92 -0.87
CA LEU A 174 13.32 16.15 0.22
C LEU A 174 13.55 17.05 1.44
N ALA A 175 14.02 18.27 1.23
CA ALA A 175 14.18 19.26 2.29
C ALA A 175 12.84 19.68 2.92
N PHE A 176 11.78 19.86 2.13
CA PHE A 176 10.45 20.18 2.64
C PHE A 176 9.84 19.03 3.45
N LEU A 177 9.88 17.81 2.92
CA LEU A 177 9.50 16.60 3.66
C LEU A 177 10.27 16.48 4.97
N GLN A 178 11.59 16.69 4.88
CA GLN A 178 12.49 16.62 6.02
C GLN A 178 12.08 17.62 7.09
N TYR A 179 11.78 18.86 6.71
CA TYR A 179 11.35 19.90 7.63
C TYR A 179 10.01 19.57 8.30
N ASN A 180 8.99 19.20 7.53
CA ASN A 180 7.66 18.95 8.08
C ASN A 180 7.63 17.69 8.95
N LEU A 181 8.27 16.61 8.51
CA LEU A 181 8.41 15.41 9.34
C LEU A 181 9.24 15.71 10.59
N ALA A 182 10.33 16.47 10.50
CA ALA A 182 11.11 16.82 11.70
C ALA A 182 10.26 17.52 12.76
N ASN A 183 9.39 18.46 12.34
CA ASN A 183 8.49 19.17 13.24
C ASN A 183 7.45 18.23 13.87
N LYS A 184 6.82 17.36 13.07
CA LYS A 184 5.84 16.38 13.57
C LYS A 184 6.49 15.40 14.55
N PHE A 185 7.69 14.91 14.24
CA PHE A 185 8.47 14.03 15.13
C PHE A 185 8.88 14.72 16.42
N LYS A 186 9.30 15.98 16.38
CA LYS A 186 9.71 16.72 17.59
C LYS A 186 8.63 16.71 18.67
N ASN A 187 7.36 16.74 18.27
CA ASN A 187 6.22 16.81 19.18
C ASN A 187 5.57 15.45 19.47
N LEU A 188 5.99 14.38 18.78
CA LEU A 188 5.39 13.06 18.90
C LEU A 188 5.72 12.44 20.27
N TYR A 189 4.68 12.14 21.06
CA TYR A 189 4.74 11.38 22.32
C TYR A 189 5.87 11.83 23.26
N ASN A 190 5.93 13.14 23.54
CA ASN A 190 7.04 13.75 24.27
C ASN A 190 7.19 13.28 25.72
N GLU A 191 6.10 12.85 26.33
CA GLU A 191 6.04 12.25 27.65
C GLU A 191 6.89 10.96 27.74
N TYR A 192 7.05 10.22 26.64
CA TYR A 192 7.85 9.00 26.58
C TYR A 192 9.33 9.24 26.23
N ASN A 193 9.77 10.49 26.03
CA ASN A 193 11.12 10.81 25.52
C ASN A 193 12.29 10.17 26.28
N LYS A 194 12.13 9.94 27.60
CA LYS A 194 13.15 9.34 28.46
C LYS A 194 13.03 7.83 28.59
N GLU A 195 11.92 7.25 28.14
CA GLU A 195 11.67 5.82 28.18
C GLU A 195 12.47 5.11 27.09
N LEU A 196 12.80 3.85 27.34
CA LEU A 196 13.39 2.98 26.33
C LEU A 196 12.34 2.67 25.26
N LEU A 197 12.79 2.54 24.01
CA LEU A 197 11.94 2.06 22.94
C LEU A 197 11.41 0.66 23.27
N ASN A 198 10.11 0.46 23.05
CA ASN A 198 9.47 -0.84 23.09
C ASN A 198 8.57 -1.01 21.86
N ASP A 199 8.08 -2.23 21.64
CA ASP A 199 7.32 -2.57 20.43
C ASP A 199 5.99 -1.80 20.34
N ASP A 200 5.34 -1.51 21.47
CA ASP A 200 4.10 -0.72 21.50
C ASP A 200 4.34 0.73 21.08
N LEU A 201 5.43 1.34 21.57
CA LEU A 201 5.81 2.71 21.24
C LEU A 201 6.29 2.81 19.80
N LEU A 202 7.00 1.79 19.31
CA LEU A 202 7.36 1.65 17.90
C LEU A 202 6.09 1.60 17.03
N LEU A 203 5.14 0.72 17.34
CA LEU A 203 3.89 0.57 16.59
C LEU A 203 3.07 1.86 16.59
N ARG A 204 2.86 2.49 17.76
CA ARG A 204 2.14 3.77 17.87
C ARG A 204 2.81 4.86 17.05
N SER A 205 4.13 4.93 17.09
CA SER A 205 4.91 5.89 16.31
C SER A 205 4.77 5.65 14.81
N CYS A 206 4.91 4.40 14.36
CA CYS A 206 4.75 4.02 12.96
C CYS A 206 3.33 4.33 12.44
N ASN A 207 2.29 3.98 13.19
CA ASN A 207 0.90 4.31 12.85
C ASN A 207 0.71 5.83 12.74
N LYS A 208 1.27 6.61 13.68
CA LYS A 208 1.13 8.06 13.63
C LYS A 208 1.89 8.70 12.47
N VAL A 209 3.05 8.15 12.10
CA VAL A 209 3.77 8.61 10.91
C VAL A 209 3.02 8.25 9.62
N ILE A 210 2.36 7.08 9.57
CA ILE A 210 1.46 6.72 8.48
C ILE A 210 0.33 7.75 8.38
N ASP A 211 -0.32 8.12 9.49
CA ASP A 211 -1.36 9.15 9.51
C ASP A 211 -0.86 10.48 8.91
N TYR A 212 0.31 10.96 9.34
CA TYR A 212 0.91 12.18 8.81
C TYR A 212 1.18 12.13 7.30
N LEU A 213 1.39 10.93 6.75
CA LEU A 213 1.71 10.70 5.34
C LEU A 213 0.48 10.31 4.51
N THR A 214 -0.67 10.07 5.14
CA THR A 214 -1.89 9.57 4.49
C THR A 214 -3.11 10.36 4.94
N THR A 215 -3.72 10.04 6.09
CA THR A 215 -4.95 10.64 6.64
C THR A 215 -4.74 11.05 8.10
N GLU A 216 -4.33 12.31 8.36
CA GLU A 216 -3.92 12.76 9.70
C GLU A 216 -5.09 12.84 10.70
N ASP A 217 -6.25 13.27 10.20
CA ASP A 217 -7.52 13.39 10.91
C ASP A 217 -8.40 12.14 10.77
N GLN A 218 -7.87 11.08 10.13
CA GLN A 218 -8.56 9.83 9.85
C GLN A 218 -9.76 9.93 8.89
N GLN A 219 -9.92 11.06 8.19
CA GLN A 219 -11.04 11.33 7.27
C GLN A 219 -10.55 11.92 5.94
N GLU A 220 -9.77 12.98 6.01
CA GLU A 220 -9.28 13.72 4.84
C GLU A 220 -7.82 13.37 4.52
N PRO A 221 -7.40 13.55 3.25
CA PRO A 221 -6.00 13.45 2.87
C PRO A 221 -5.15 14.49 3.63
N SER A 222 -4.09 14.03 4.30
CA SER A 222 -3.14 14.90 4.97
C SER A 222 -2.48 15.89 4.00
N GLU A 223 -2.09 17.06 4.51
CA GLU A 223 -1.40 18.08 3.71
C GLU A 223 -0.13 17.53 3.04
N LEU A 224 0.62 16.67 3.75
CA LEU A 224 1.81 16.03 3.21
C LEU A 224 1.47 15.06 2.07
N PHE A 225 0.39 14.31 2.18
CA PHE A 225 -0.08 13.43 1.12
C PHE A 225 -0.40 14.22 -0.16
N VAL A 226 -1.24 15.25 -0.05
CA VAL A 226 -1.65 16.09 -1.20
C VAL A 226 -0.44 16.77 -1.83
N LEU A 227 0.46 17.33 -1.02
CA LEU A 227 1.64 18.03 -1.52
C LEU A 227 2.60 17.09 -2.27
N LEU A 228 2.88 15.91 -1.72
CA LEU A 228 3.81 14.97 -2.36
C LEU A 228 3.32 14.47 -3.71
N LEU A 229 2.01 14.28 -3.82
CA LEU A 229 1.41 13.73 -5.01
C LEU A 229 1.15 14.80 -6.07
N SER A 230 0.74 16.00 -5.69
CA SER A 230 0.64 17.15 -6.61
C SER A 230 1.99 17.52 -7.23
N GLN A 231 3.10 17.27 -6.54
CA GLN A 231 4.45 17.43 -7.08
C GLN A 231 4.93 16.25 -7.95
N GLY A 232 4.09 15.23 -8.18
CA GLY A 232 4.40 14.13 -9.09
C GLY A 232 5.38 13.09 -8.53
N HIS A 233 5.43 12.91 -7.21
CA HIS A 233 6.37 12.00 -6.56
C HIS A 233 5.74 10.81 -5.80
N PRO A 234 4.78 10.06 -6.40
CA PRO A 234 4.09 8.95 -5.73
C PRO A 234 5.04 7.87 -5.25
N LEU A 235 6.01 7.47 -6.08
CA LEU A 235 6.96 6.42 -5.73
C LEU A 235 7.85 6.79 -4.51
N SER A 236 8.12 8.08 -4.27
CA SER A 236 8.91 8.48 -3.09
C SER A 236 8.11 8.27 -1.81
N LEU A 237 6.83 8.66 -1.81
CA LEU A 237 5.92 8.45 -0.68
C LEU A 237 5.72 6.96 -0.41
N VAL A 238 5.46 6.16 -1.46
CA VAL A 238 5.28 4.71 -1.34
C VAL A 238 6.52 4.03 -0.75
N ILE A 239 7.74 4.44 -1.14
CA ILE A 239 8.97 3.90 -0.54
C ILE A 239 9.08 4.23 0.95
N VAL A 240 8.68 5.45 1.36
CA VAL A 240 8.67 5.82 2.79
C VAL A 240 7.68 4.95 3.56
N LEU A 241 6.48 4.74 3.02
CA LEU A 241 5.47 3.85 3.62
C LEU A 241 5.96 2.41 3.71
N LEU A 242 6.60 1.92 2.65
CA LEU A 242 7.21 0.59 2.63
C LEU A 242 8.27 0.44 3.73
N LYS A 243 9.18 1.40 3.86
CA LYS A 243 10.19 1.40 4.94
C LYS A 243 9.57 1.31 6.33
N ILE A 244 8.45 2.02 6.57
CA ILE A 244 7.73 1.94 7.85
C ILE A 244 7.23 0.51 8.10
N ILE A 245 6.64 -0.14 7.08
CA ILE A 245 6.16 -1.52 7.21
C ILE A 245 7.32 -2.51 7.41
N MET A 246 8.48 -2.27 6.79
CA MET A 246 9.65 -3.14 6.97
C MET A 246 10.20 -3.11 8.40
N ILE A 247 10.12 -1.97 9.11
CA ILE A 247 10.55 -1.88 10.52
C ILE A 247 9.44 -2.25 11.50
N CYS A 248 8.17 -2.14 11.11
CA CYS A 248 7.03 -2.45 11.95
C CYS A 248 5.92 -3.14 11.11
N PRO A 249 5.99 -4.47 10.92
CA PRO A 249 4.99 -5.22 10.15
C PRO A 249 3.57 -5.09 10.71
N ASN A 250 3.45 -4.95 12.04
CA ASN A 250 2.16 -4.75 12.74
C ASN A 250 1.42 -3.46 12.32
N ALA A 251 2.13 -2.47 11.77
CA ALA A 251 1.52 -1.25 11.24
C ALA A 251 0.81 -1.47 9.89
N ARG A 252 0.93 -2.67 9.28
CA ARG A 252 0.38 -2.94 7.94
C ARG A 252 -1.14 -2.82 7.87
N SER A 253 -1.85 -3.37 8.84
CA SER A 253 -3.32 -3.28 8.89
C SER A 253 -3.81 -1.84 9.01
N HIS A 254 -3.06 -1.01 9.74
CA HIS A 254 -3.32 0.43 9.86
C HIS A 254 -3.11 1.14 8.52
N LEU A 255 -1.98 0.88 7.84
CA LEU A 255 -1.72 1.42 6.50
C LEU A 255 -2.80 1.04 5.50
N ASP A 256 -3.18 -0.23 5.44
CA ASP A 256 -4.23 -0.70 4.52
C ASP A 256 -5.56 0.03 4.79
N THR A 257 -5.89 0.29 6.06
CA THR A 257 -7.08 1.07 6.45
C THR A 257 -6.99 2.54 6.02
N CYS A 258 -5.83 3.19 6.19
CA CYS A 258 -5.62 4.55 5.70
C CYS A 258 -5.73 4.64 4.17
N ILE A 259 -5.22 3.64 3.45
CA ILE A 259 -5.37 3.55 1.98
C ILE A 259 -6.84 3.36 1.60
N ALA A 260 -7.59 2.51 2.30
CA ALA A 260 -9.02 2.33 2.07
C ALA A 260 -9.79 3.65 2.20
N LYS A 261 -9.50 4.43 3.25
CA LYS A 261 -10.11 5.75 3.48
C LYS A 261 -9.78 6.73 2.36
N LEU A 262 -8.53 6.78 1.91
CA LEU A 262 -8.15 7.62 0.78
C LEU A 262 -8.90 7.21 -0.50
N ILE A 263 -9.01 5.91 -0.79
CA ILE A 263 -9.76 5.43 -1.95
C ILE A 263 -11.23 5.85 -1.85
N GLN A 264 -11.86 5.68 -0.69
CA GLN A 264 -13.25 6.09 -0.44
C GLN A 264 -13.43 7.61 -0.60
N TYR A 265 -12.53 8.41 -0.03
CA TYR A 265 -12.54 9.86 -0.15
C TYR A 265 -12.52 10.30 -1.62
N TYR A 266 -11.58 9.77 -2.42
CA TYR A 266 -11.44 10.17 -3.83
C TYR A 266 -12.48 9.53 -4.77
N THR A 267 -13.20 8.50 -4.32
CA THR A 267 -14.33 7.94 -5.09
C THR A 267 -15.49 8.92 -5.21
N ASN A 268 -15.58 9.91 -4.32
CA ASN A 268 -16.59 10.96 -4.36
C ASN A 268 -16.33 12.04 -5.43
N TYR A 269 -15.20 11.97 -6.13
CA TYR A 269 -14.78 12.96 -7.12
C TYR A 269 -14.70 12.35 -8.53
N PRO A 270 -14.84 13.15 -9.60
CA PRO A 270 -14.66 12.67 -10.97
C PRO A 270 -13.28 12.04 -11.19
N GLU A 271 -13.24 10.91 -11.92
CA GLU A 271 -12.00 10.19 -12.23
C GLU A 271 -10.95 11.08 -12.91
N GLU A 272 -11.40 12.02 -13.74
CA GLU A 272 -10.51 12.93 -14.47
C GLU A 272 -9.68 13.84 -13.56
N GLU A 273 -10.24 14.22 -12.41
CA GLU A 273 -9.58 15.05 -11.39
C GLU A 273 -8.69 14.22 -10.45
N CYS A 274 -8.96 12.90 -10.37
CA CYS A 274 -8.28 11.97 -9.48
C CYS A 274 -7.09 11.24 -10.14
N LYS A 275 -6.72 11.55 -11.38
CA LYS A 275 -5.65 10.84 -12.11
C LYS A 275 -4.34 10.72 -11.33
N TRP A 276 -3.94 11.77 -10.62
CA TRP A 276 -2.69 11.78 -9.85
C TRP A 276 -2.73 10.84 -8.64
N VAL A 277 -3.88 10.74 -7.96
CA VAL A 277 -4.05 9.84 -6.81
C VAL A 277 -4.30 8.40 -7.23
N ILE A 278 -5.02 8.20 -8.34
CA ILE A 278 -5.19 6.87 -8.95
C ILE A 278 -3.81 6.32 -9.34
N ASN A 279 -2.95 7.14 -9.95
CA ASN A 279 -1.56 6.77 -10.24
C ASN A 279 -0.77 6.46 -8.95
N PHE A 280 -1.01 7.17 -7.84
CA PHE A 280 -0.43 6.80 -6.55
C PHE A 280 -0.88 5.41 -6.09
N PHE A 281 -2.17 5.08 -6.16
CA PHE A 281 -2.67 3.76 -5.77
C PHE A 281 -2.11 2.63 -6.64
N GLU A 282 -1.95 2.85 -7.96
CA GLU A 282 -1.28 1.90 -8.84
C GLU A 282 0.19 1.69 -8.41
N VAL A 283 0.94 2.78 -8.18
CA VAL A 283 2.34 2.70 -7.73
C VAL A 283 2.45 2.03 -6.36
N PHE A 284 1.53 2.33 -5.44
CA PHE A 284 1.44 1.70 -4.13
C PHE A 284 1.24 0.19 -4.26
N ASN A 285 0.21 -0.23 -4.99
CA ASN A 285 -0.14 -1.64 -5.15
C ASN A 285 1.00 -2.43 -5.79
N ILE A 286 1.61 -1.91 -6.86
CA ILE A 286 2.74 -2.53 -7.56
C ILE A 286 3.96 -2.63 -6.64
N THR A 287 4.30 -1.56 -5.91
CA THR A 287 5.49 -1.55 -5.04
C THR A 287 5.35 -2.58 -3.92
N PHE A 288 4.18 -2.63 -3.26
CA PHE A 288 3.93 -3.63 -2.21
C PHE A 288 3.83 -5.05 -2.75
N ALA A 289 3.39 -5.25 -4.00
CA ALA A 289 3.41 -6.56 -4.65
C ALA A 289 4.84 -7.02 -4.99
N ILE A 290 5.71 -6.12 -5.43
CA ILE A 290 7.13 -6.42 -5.73
C ILE A 290 7.94 -6.74 -4.48
N HIS A 291 7.63 -6.06 -3.38
CA HIS A 291 8.30 -6.23 -2.09
C HIS A 291 7.59 -7.23 -1.16
N ALA A 292 6.63 -8.01 -1.68
CA ALA A 292 6.05 -9.11 -0.94
C ALA A 292 6.93 -10.36 -1.02
N ASP A 293 6.91 -11.18 0.03
CA ASP A 293 7.85 -12.28 0.21
C ASP A 293 7.71 -13.40 -0.83
N ASN A 294 6.54 -13.55 -1.45
CA ASN A 294 6.22 -14.74 -2.27
C ASN A 294 6.79 -14.67 -3.70
N VAL A 295 7.21 -13.50 -4.20
CA VAL A 295 7.72 -13.33 -5.58
C VAL A 295 8.95 -12.43 -5.61
N LYS A 296 10.08 -12.97 -6.06
CA LYS A 296 11.32 -12.21 -6.26
C LYS A 296 11.35 -11.59 -7.64
N TYR A 297 11.48 -10.26 -7.69
CA TYR A 297 11.69 -9.51 -8.93
C TYR A 297 13.16 -9.11 -9.08
N ASN A 298 13.77 -9.47 -10.21
CA ASN A 298 15.16 -9.18 -10.55
C ASN A 298 15.28 -8.49 -11.91
N LEU A 299 16.34 -7.70 -12.09
CA LEU A 299 16.68 -7.08 -13.38
C LEU A 299 17.88 -7.77 -14.01
N ILE A 300 17.72 -8.24 -15.25
CA ILE A 300 18.79 -8.85 -16.03
C ILE A 300 19.10 -7.96 -17.22
N LYS A 301 20.37 -7.57 -17.36
CA LYS A 301 20.84 -6.76 -18.49
C LYS A 301 21.00 -7.64 -19.73
N MET A 302 20.28 -7.33 -20.80
CA MET A 302 20.23 -8.17 -22.00
C MET A 302 21.31 -7.84 -23.05
N SER A 303 22.04 -6.73 -22.91
CA SER A 303 23.13 -6.37 -23.83
C SER A 303 24.27 -5.61 -23.15
N SER A 304 25.51 -6.05 -23.40
CA SER A 304 26.75 -5.43 -22.88
C SER A 304 27.33 -4.34 -23.79
N LYS A 305 26.71 -4.04 -24.94
CA LYS A 305 27.18 -3.03 -25.89
C LYS A 305 26.22 -1.85 -25.93
N ILE A 306 26.52 -0.83 -25.14
CA ILE A 306 26.47 0.62 -25.45
C ILE A 306 27.00 1.30 -24.18
N LYS A 307 28.27 1.73 -24.24
CA LYS A 307 28.79 2.74 -23.32
C LYS A 307 28.17 4.08 -23.76
N ASN A 308 27.73 4.85 -22.77
CA ASN A 308 27.22 6.23 -22.88
C ASN A 308 25.81 6.39 -23.46
N SER A 309 24.81 6.29 -22.59
CA SER A 309 23.60 7.13 -22.73
C SER A 309 22.96 7.34 -21.35
N SER A 310 22.28 8.48 -21.22
CA SER A 310 21.64 9.00 -20.02
C SER A 310 20.64 8.01 -19.39
N SER A 311 20.35 8.22 -18.10
CA SER A 311 19.60 7.35 -17.18
C SER A 311 18.25 6.80 -17.64
N ALA A 312 17.63 7.36 -18.70
CA ALA A 312 16.37 6.85 -19.24
C ALA A 312 16.60 5.72 -20.26
N THR A 313 17.66 5.81 -21.08
CA THR A 313 18.03 4.82 -22.11
C THR A 313 18.61 3.54 -21.49
N SER A 314 19.02 3.58 -20.21
CA SER A 314 19.63 2.42 -19.55
C SER A 314 18.61 1.37 -19.12
N LEU A 315 17.40 1.75 -18.67
CA LEU A 315 16.39 0.80 -18.16
C LEU A 315 15.80 -0.08 -19.27
N ASP A 316 15.81 0.37 -20.51
CA ASP A 316 15.33 -0.41 -21.67
C ASP A 316 16.25 -1.59 -21.99
N SER A 317 17.53 -1.53 -21.57
CA SER A 317 18.48 -2.64 -21.70
C SER A 317 18.27 -3.78 -20.69
N TYR A 318 17.39 -3.59 -19.70
CA TYR A 318 17.07 -4.59 -18.68
C TYR A 318 15.74 -5.27 -18.96
N ARG A 319 15.66 -6.56 -18.68
CA ARG A 319 14.43 -7.33 -18.56
C ARG A 319 14.12 -7.63 -17.10
N VAL A 320 12.85 -7.69 -16.78
CA VAL A 320 12.32 -8.04 -15.45
C VAL A 320 12.13 -9.55 -15.44
N PHE A 321 12.65 -10.20 -14.41
CA PHE A 321 12.45 -11.62 -14.14
C PHE A 321 11.75 -11.76 -12.80
N SER A 322 10.63 -12.47 -12.79
CA SER A 322 9.86 -12.84 -11.60
C SER A 322 10.09 -14.32 -11.31
N GLN A 323 10.37 -14.66 -10.06
CA GLN A 323 10.52 -16.04 -9.58
C GLN A 323 9.67 -16.22 -8.33
N LEU A 324 8.85 -17.27 -8.29
CA LEU A 324 8.16 -17.69 -7.06
C LEU A 324 9.23 -18.16 -6.06
N GLN A 325 9.14 -17.67 -4.83
CA GLN A 325 9.94 -18.21 -3.76
C GLN A 325 9.30 -19.55 -3.36
N GLU A 326 9.96 -20.66 -3.71
CA GLU A 326 9.66 -21.93 -3.05
C GLU A 326 10.07 -21.73 -1.59
N ASP A 327 9.12 -21.88 -0.67
CA ASP A 327 9.47 -22.07 0.72
C ASP A 327 10.44 -23.25 0.75
N ASP A 328 11.62 -23.05 1.34
CA ASP A 328 12.50 -24.16 1.67
C ASP A 328 11.70 -25.06 2.62
N ILE A 329 10.92 -25.99 2.07
CA ILE A 329 10.41 -27.13 2.79
C ILE A 329 11.69 -27.86 3.18
N VAL A 330 12.17 -27.55 4.38
CA VAL A 330 13.05 -28.44 5.12
C VAL A 330 12.23 -29.71 5.32
N MET A 331 12.27 -30.57 4.31
CA MET A 331 11.98 -31.98 4.43
C MET A 331 12.97 -32.45 5.49
N ASN A 332 12.51 -32.53 6.74
CA ASN A 332 13.18 -33.31 7.76
C ASN A 332 13.25 -34.73 7.18
N PRO A 333 14.43 -35.27 6.86
CA PRO A 333 14.54 -36.63 6.39
C PRO A 333 14.63 -37.50 7.64
N GLU A 334 13.51 -37.69 8.35
CA GLU A 334 13.36 -38.69 9.41
C GLU A 334 11.87 -38.85 9.74
N ASP A 335 11.24 -39.80 9.05
CA ASP A 335 10.18 -40.70 9.55
C ASP A 335 10.23 -42.02 8.76
#